data_AF-A0A969LB55-F1
#
_entry.id   AF-A0A969LB55-F1
#
_cell.length_a   1.000
_cell.length_b   1.000
_cell.length_c   1.000
_cell.angle_alpha   90.00
_cell.angle_beta   90.00
_cell.angle_gamma   90.00
#
_symmetry.space_group_name_H-M   'P 1'
#
loop_
_entity.id
_entity.type
_entity.pdbx_description
1 polymer ?
#
loop_
_entity_poly.entity_id
_entity_poly.type
_entity_poly.pdbx_seq_one_letter_code
_entity_poly.pdbx_strand_id
1 'polypeptide(L)'
;MIKLNHIAYIGLLGLWSLAHACNSRPQPLVSQEENADAPTPQSLSQDEPLGQKVGNQPSEEPQNNTLMDLASHHTGLDSLITLMKQGEPVKIVCYGNSITHGYRVGSFGQVAHPYPEVLEERLQNQFKNPHIRVINEGHNGWRSDQALASLPSLVLKQLPHLVIVKFGINDAYSQFSGDFTAIR
;
A
#
# COMPACT_ATOMS: atom_id res chain seq x y z
N MET A 1 15.95 38.43 16.44
CA MET A 1 15.42 38.35 15.06
C MET A 1 16.45 37.62 14.20
N ILE A 2 16.21 36.35 13.86
CA ILE A 2 16.98 35.62 12.86
C ILE A 2 15.97 34.94 11.94
N LYS A 3 16.17 35.17 10.64
CA LYS A 3 15.28 34.84 9.53
C LYS A 3 15.37 33.36 9.14
N LEU A 4 14.25 32.88 8.63
CA LEU A 4 14.04 31.62 7.91
C LEU A 4 14.71 31.64 6.51
N ASN A 5 15.00 30.44 6.00
CA ASN A 5 15.15 30.02 4.59
C ASN A 5 16.54 29.47 4.24
N HIS A 6 16.64 28.13 4.17
CA HIS A 6 17.24 27.40 3.04
C HIS A 6 17.15 25.89 3.30
N ILE A 7 16.08 25.24 2.83
CA ILE A 7 16.10 23.80 2.55
C ILE A 7 15.39 23.61 1.21
N ALA A 8 16.18 23.52 0.15
CA ALA A 8 15.74 23.04 -1.15
C ALA A 8 16.89 22.25 -1.77
N TYR A 9 16.52 21.13 -2.39
CA TYR A 9 17.30 20.28 -3.31
C TYR A 9 18.43 19.41 -2.75
N ILE A 10 18.08 18.18 -2.35
CA ILE A 10 18.90 17.01 -2.66
C ILE A 10 17.96 15.91 -3.15
N GLY A 11 17.78 15.86 -4.47
CA GLY A 11 16.91 14.91 -5.14
C GLY A 11 17.32 14.77 -6.59
N LEU A 12 18.55 14.31 -6.83
CA LEU A 12 19.00 13.74 -8.11
C LEU A 12 20.44 13.23 -7.88
N LEU A 13 20.64 11.91 -7.78
CA LEU A 13 21.90 11.19 -8.04
C LEU A 13 21.67 9.71 -7.76
N GLY A 14 21.15 8.99 -8.75
CA GLY A 14 20.89 7.54 -8.63
C GLY A 14 20.55 6.84 -9.94
N LEU A 15 20.97 7.38 -11.09
CA LEU A 15 20.62 6.84 -12.42
C LEU A 15 21.85 6.61 -13.32
N TRP A 16 22.95 6.07 -12.77
CA TRP A 16 24.13 5.75 -13.59
C TRP A 16 24.94 4.56 -13.09
N SER A 17 24.30 3.38 -12.95
CA SER A 17 25.04 2.11 -12.73
C SER A 17 24.32 0.83 -13.19
N LEU A 18 23.40 0.91 -14.16
CA LEU A 18 22.62 -0.25 -14.63
C LEU A 18 22.91 -0.60 -16.10
N ALA A 19 24.18 -0.67 -16.47
CA ALA A 19 24.58 -1.09 -17.81
C ALA A 19 25.61 -2.24 -17.87
N HIS A 20 26.12 -2.78 -16.75
CA HIS A 20 27.31 -3.67 -16.81
C HIS A 20 27.25 -4.94 -15.93
N ALA A 21 26.08 -5.52 -15.68
CA ALA A 21 26.03 -6.83 -15.02
C ALA A 21 24.72 -7.60 -15.29
N CYS A 22 24.56 -8.18 -16.48
CA CYS A 22 23.78 -9.41 -16.63
C CYS A 22 24.07 -10.10 -17.97
N ASN A 23 25.19 -10.81 -18.05
CA ASN A 23 25.44 -11.78 -19.12
C ASN A 23 25.90 -13.09 -18.48
N SER A 24 24.94 -13.86 -17.98
CA SER A 24 25.07 -15.29 -17.66
C SER A 24 23.69 -15.93 -17.74
N ARG A 25 23.34 -16.52 -18.89
CA ARG A 25 22.13 -17.35 -19.05
C ARG A 25 22.32 -18.69 -18.31
N PRO A 26 21.39 -19.11 -17.43
CA PRO A 26 21.25 -20.52 -17.10
C PRO A 26 20.47 -21.27 -18.20
N GLN A 27 20.93 -22.47 -18.53
CA GLN A 27 20.29 -23.41 -19.47
C GLN A 27 19.01 -24.01 -18.86
N PRO A 28 17.97 -24.33 -19.65
CA PRO A 28 16.74 -24.92 -19.14
C PRO A 28 16.91 -26.40 -18.81
N LEU A 29 16.43 -26.81 -17.64
CA LEU A 29 16.26 -28.21 -17.25
C LEU A 29 15.07 -28.81 -18.00
N VAL A 30 15.34 -29.92 -18.70
CA VAL A 30 14.36 -30.80 -19.33
C VAL A 30 13.57 -31.51 -18.23
N SER A 31 12.26 -31.30 -18.18
CA SER A 31 11.32 -32.13 -17.42
C SER A 31 10.45 -32.91 -18.41
N GLN A 32 10.34 -34.20 -18.16
CA GLN A 32 9.67 -35.20 -18.98
C GLN A 32 8.15 -34.99 -19.02
N GLU A 33 7.58 -35.37 -20.16
CA GLU A 33 6.15 -35.46 -20.43
C GLU A 33 5.48 -36.47 -19.50
N GLU A 34 4.42 -36.07 -18.82
CA GLU A 34 3.42 -36.98 -18.29
C GLU A 34 2.05 -36.53 -18.80
N ASN A 35 1.50 -37.35 -19.71
CA ASN A 35 0.16 -37.25 -20.24
C ASN A 35 -0.85 -37.58 -19.14
N ALA A 36 -1.79 -36.69 -18.88
CA ALA A 36 -3.02 -37.01 -18.15
C ALA A 36 -4.21 -36.29 -18.80
N ASP A 37 -5.22 -37.09 -19.11
CA ASP A 37 -6.50 -36.77 -19.74
C ASP A 37 -7.18 -35.51 -19.21
N ALA A 38 -7.58 -34.63 -20.12
CA ALA A 38 -8.55 -33.58 -19.87
C ALA A 38 -9.92 -33.98 -20.47
N PRO A 39 -11.02 -34.02 -19.69
CA PRO A 39 -12.34 -34.17 -20.27
C PRO A 39 -12.87 -32.82 -20.77
N THR A 40 -13.37 -32.85 -22.00
CA THR A 40 -14.08 -31.80 -22.72
C THR A 40 -15.35 -31.33 -21.99
N PRO A 41 -15.65 -30.02 -21.91
CA PRO A 41 -17.01 -29.55 -21.70
C PRO A 41 -17.68 -29.29 -23.06
N GLN A 42 -18.76 -30.02 -23.30
CA GLN A 42 -19.66 -29.83 -24.43
C GLN A 42 -20.36 -28.46 -24.38
N SER A 43 -20.48 -27.85 -25.55
CA SER A 43 -21.35 -26.72 -25.86
C SER A 43 -22.83 -27.11 -25.76
N LEU A 44 -23.70 -26.20 -25.29
CA LEU A 44 -25.14 -26.24 -25.56
C LEU A 44 -25.80 -24.85 -25.38
N SER A 45 -26.24 -24.34 -26.53
CA SER A 45 -27.42 -23.51 -26.84
C SER A 45 -27.78 -22.26 -26.03
N GLN A 46 -27.84 -21.16 -26.79
CA GLN A 46 -28.67 -19.97 -26.63
C GLN A 46 -30.16 -20.35 -26.61
N ASP A 47 -30.98 -19.63 -25.83
CA ASP A 47 -32.34 -19.19 -26.18
C ASP A 47 -32.86 -18.18 -25.13
N GLU A 48 -33.13 -16.96 -25.58
CA GLU A 48 -33.92 -15.88 -24.90
C GLU A 48 -35.41 -16.06 -25.25
N PRO A 49 -36.39 -15.56 -24.44
CA PRO A 49 -36.91 -14.22 -24.74
C PRO A 49 -37.47 -13.38 -23.57
N LEU A 50 -37.20 -12.07 -23.65
CA LEU A 50 -38.10 -10.90 -23.53
C LEU A 50 -39.25 -10.92 -22.48
N GLY A 51 -39.07 -10.09 -21.45
CA GLY A 51 -40.01 -9.00 -21.18
C GLY A 51 -40.65 -8.93 -19.79
N GLN A 52 -40.17 -8.02 -18.94
CA GLN A 52 -41.06 -7.19 -18.12
C GLN A 52 -40.42 -5.85 -17.73
N LYS A 53 -40.99 -4.76 -18.24
CA LYS A 53 -40.75 -3.38 -17.80
C LYS A 53 -41.57 -3.12 -16.53
N VAL A 54 -40.91 -2.80 -15.43
CA VAL A 54 -41.44 -2.04 -14.27
C VAL A 54 -40.27 -1.17 -13.85
N GLY A 55 -40.24 0.14 -14.10
CA GLY A 55 -41.05 1.14 -13.42
C GLY A 55 -40.09 2.01 -12.61
N ASN A 56 -39.96 3.29 -12.98
CA ASN A 56 -38.99 4.26 -12.47
C ASN A 56 -38.79 4.26 -10.95
N GLN A 57 -37.54 4.13 -10.49
CA GLN A 57 -37.07 4.80 -9.28
C GLN A 57 -36.09 5.90 -9.70
N PRO A 58 -36.24 7.15 -9.23
CA PRO A 58 -35.18 8.14 -9.39
C PRO A 58 -33.95 7.60 -8.66
N SER A 59 -32.82 7.59 -9.35
CA SER A 59 -31.51 7.40 -8.74
C SER A 59 -31.35 8.45 -7.63
N GLU A 60 -31.39 8.03 -6.37
CA GLU A 60 -30.96 8.90 -5.28
C GLU A 60 -29.48 9.22 -5.52
N GLU A 61 -29.23 10.49 -5.79
CA GLU A 61 -27.91 11.06 -5.98
C GLU A 61 -27.13 10.94 -4.65
N PRO A 62 -25.89 10.39 -4.61
CA PRO A 62 -25.15 10.15 -3.37
C PRO A 62 -24.50 11.43 -2.81
N GLN A 63 -25.22 12.55 -2.80
CA GLN A 63 -24.67 13.89 -2.56
C GLN A 63 -24.68 14.30 -1.07
N ASN A 64 -25.38 13.58 -0.18
CA ASN A 64 -25.58 14.02 1.21
C ASN A 64 -24.74 13.26 2.26
N ASN A 65 -24.03 12.24 1.82
CA ASN A 65 -23.20 11.37 2.65
C ASN A 65 -21.77 11.93 2.73
N THR A 66 -21.30 12.57 1.66
CA THR A 66 -19.92 13.04 1.53
C THR A 66 -19.59 14.20 2.48
N LEU A 67 -20.53 15.12 2.74
CA LEU A 67 -20.29 16.24 3.66
C LEU A 67 -20.25 15.80 5.12
N MET A 68 -21.10 14.85 5.52
CA MET A 68 -21.08 14.25 6.86
C MET A 68 -19.82 13.40 7.06
N ASP A 69 -19.37 12.73 5.99
CA ASP A 69 -18.16 11.91 5.97
C ASP A 69 -16.89 12.78 6.04
N LEU A 70 -16.80 13.88 5.28
CA LEU A 70 -15.67 14.80 5.39
C LEU A 70 -15.61 15.48 6.77
N ALA A 71 -16.75 15.88 7.33
CA ALA A 71 -16.83 16.43 8.68
C ALA A 71 -16.39 15.41 9.76
N SER A 72 -16.74 14.13 9.61
CA SER A 72 -16.33 13.07 10.53
C SER A 72 -14.81 12.80 10.44
N HIS A 73 -14.20 12.93 9.27
CA HIS A 73 -12.76 12.75 9.09
C HIS A 73 -11.93 13.86 9.77
N HIS A 74 -12.42 15.10 9.75
CA HIS A 74 -11.80 16.20 10.51
C HIS A 74 -11.82 15.89 12.02
N THR A 75 -12.92 15.34 12.55
CA THR A 75 -13.02 15.00 13.98
C THR A 75 -12.05 13.90 14.42
N GLY A 76 -11.74 12.93 13.55
CA GLY A 76 -10.80 11.84 13.86
C GLY A 76 -9.37 12.32 14.04
N LEU A 77 -8.85 13.13 13.10
CA LEU A 77 -7.51 13.69 13.20
C LEU A 77 -7.41 14.75 14.31
N ASP A 78 -8.45 15.56 14.52
CA ASP A 78 -8.48 16.54 15.60
C ASP A 78 -8.46 15.86 16.98
N SER A 79 -9.18 14.75 17.13
CA SER A 79 -9.15 13.93 18.35
C SER A 79 -7.76 13.32 18.56
N LEU A 80 -7.14 12.77 17.52
CA LEU A 80 -5.78 12.24 17.57
C LEU A 80 -4.76 13.30 18.01
N ILE A 81 -4.82 14.49 17.40
CA ILE A 81 -3.95 15.62 17.74
C ILE A 81 -4.17 16.04 19.19
N THR A 82 -5.42 16.00 19.67
CA THR A 82 -5.76 16.33 21.05
C THR A 82 -5.12 15.34 22.03
N LEU A 83 -5.23 14.04 21.77
CA LEU A 83 -4.54 12.99 22.56
C LEU A 83 -3.03 13.22 22.59
N MET A 84 -2.42 13.49 21.43
CA MET A 84 -0.98 13.76 21.34
C MET A 84 -0.58 14.97 22.19
N LYS A 85 -1.32 16.08 22.12
CA LYS A 85 -1.06 17.32 22.89
C LYS A 85 -1.26 17.14 24.40
N GLN A 86 -2.17 16.26 24.80
CA GLN A 86 -2.47 15.98 26.21
C GLN A 86 -1.45 15.04 26.86
N GLY A 87 -0.52 14.47 26.09
CA GLY A 87 0.42 13.48 26.61
C GLY A 87 -0.17 12.08 26.70
N GLU A 88 -1.34 11.83 26.09
CA GLU A 88 -2.00 10.52 26.15
C GLU A 88 -1.25 9.49 25.29
N PRO A 89 -1.33 8.18 25.63
CA PRO A 89 -0.80 7.12 24.79
C PRO A 89 -1.47 7.11 23.41
N VAL A 90 -0.66 7.19 22.36
CA VAL A 90 -1.14 7.15 20.97
C VAL A 90 -0.43 6.02 20.24
N LYS A 91 -1.20 5.26 19.47
CA LYS A 91 -0.69 4.14 18.66
C LYS A 91 -1.00 4.36 17.20
N ILE A 92 0.04 4.40 16.38
CA ILE A 92 -0.02 4.54 14.93
C ILE A 92 0.52 3.26 14.31
N VAL A 93 -0.14 2.73 13.29
CA VAL A 93 0.38 1.59 12.52
C VAL A 93 0.70 2.08 11.11
N CYS A 94 1.96 1.98 10.72
CA CYS A 94 2.37 2.14 9.33
C CYS A 94 2.28 0.77 8.66
N TYR A 95 1.24 0.54 7.87
CA TYR A 95 0.97 -0.74 7.21
C TYR A 95 1.30 -0.64 5.73
N GLY A 96 2.27 -1.40 5.25
CA GLY A 96 2.68 -1.27 3.86
C GLY A 96 3.65 -2.34 3.40
N ASN A 97 4.25 -2.08 2.24
CA ASN A 97 5.19 -2.99 1.63
C ASN A 97 6.65 -2.71 2.03
N SER A 98 7.61 -3.11 1.18
CA SER A 98 9.05 -2.92 1.37
C SER A 98 9.47 -1.50 1.69
N ILE A 99 8.76 -0.48 1.20
CA ILE A 99 9.12 0.91 1.52
C ILE A 99 8.75 1.25 2.98
N THR A 100 7.63 0.71 3.48
CA THR A 100 7.26 0.84 4.90
C THR A 100 8.17 0.01 5.78
N HIS A 101 8.52 -1.20 5.33
CA HIS A 101 9.54 -2.01 5.98
C HIS A 101 10.86 -1.24 6.10
N GLY A 102 11.19 -0.40 5.11
CA GLY A 102 12.48 0.29 5.05
C GLY A 102 13.54 -0.57 4.37
N TYR A 103 13.14 -1.33 3.35
CA TYR A 103 14.06 -2.13 2.54
C TYR A 103 15.19 -1.26 1.97
N ARG A 104 16.43 -1.69 2.17
CA ARG A 104 17.63 -0.98 1.73
C ARG A 104 18.03 -1.43 0.32
N VAL A 105 17.90 -0.58 -0.68
CA VAL A 105 18.32 -0.95 -2.04
C VAL A 105 19.81 -1.33 -2.08
N GLY A 106 20.13 -2.42 -2.77
CA GLY A 106 21.50 -2.94 -2.89
C GLY A 106 21.94 -3.86 -1.74
N SER A 107 21.13 -4.03 -0.70
CA SER A 107 21.37 -5.01 0.38
C SER A 107 20.03 -5.58 0.84
N PHE A 108 19.87 -6.89 0.99
CA PHE A 108 18.59 -7.48 1.42
C PHE A 108 18.19 -7.18 2.89
N GLY A 109 18.67 -6.08 3.48
CA GLY A 109 18.39 -5.64 4.85
C GLY A 109 17.51 -4.40 4.93
N GLN A 110 17.40 -3.87 6.14
CA GLN A 110 16.63 -2.67 6.47
C GLN A 110 17.55 -1.45 6.57
N VAL A 111 17.06 -0.26 6.23
CA VAL A 111 17.75 1.00 6.54
C VAL A 111 17.80 1.22 8.05
N ALA A 112 18.80 1.95 8.54
CA ALA A 112 18.98 2.18 9.96
C ALA A 112 17.78 2.90 10.61
N HIS A 113 17.15 3.81 9.87
CA HIS A 113 16.01 4.60 10.34
C HIS A 113 14.89 4.55 9.29
N PRO A 114 14.06 3.49 9.27
CA PRO A 114 12.91 3.44 8.37
C PRO A 114 11.93 4.56 8.71
N TYR A 115 11.14 5.01 7.74
CA TYR A 115 10.29 6.20 7.96
C TYR A 115 9.32 6.07 9.16
N PRO A 116 8.78 4.89 9.53
CA PRO A 116 7.92 4.78 10.72
C PRO A 116 8.66 5.14 12.01
N GLU A 117 9.95 4.81 12.11
CA GLU A 117 10.79 5.17 13.27
C GLU A 117 11.04 6.68 13.33
N VAL A 118 11.43 7.27 12.20
CA VAL A 118 11.63 8.72 12.09
C VAL A 118 10.32 9.47 12.36
N LEU A 119 9.17 8.91 11.97
CA LEU A 119 7.85 9.46 12.25
C LEU A 119 7.56 9.45 13.76
N GLU A 120 7.84 8.34 14.45
CA GLU A 120 7.68 8.24 15.91
C GLU A 120 8.49 9.34 16.60
N GLU A 121 9.78 9.42 16.32
CA GLU A 121 10.68 10.40 16.90
C GLU A 121 10.20 11.83 16.65
N ARG A 122 9.80 12.15 15.42
CA ARG A 122 9.33 13.50 15.06
C ARG A 122 8.05 13.86 15.79
N LEU A 123 7.09 12.94 15.90
CA LEU A 123 5.83 13.20 16.60
C LEU A 123 6.05 13.35 18.11
N GLN A 124 6.84 12.47 18.72
CA GLN A 124 7.20 12.58 20.14
C GLN A 124 7.86 13.93 20.43
N ASN A 125 8.81 14.34 19.59
CA ASN A 125 9.51 15.62 19.73
C ASN A 125 8.62 16.84 19.48
N GLN A 126 7.70 16.77 18.52
CA GLN A 126 6.79 17.85 18.17
C GLN A 126 5.74 18.09 19.27
N PHE A 127 5.14 17.02 19.79
CA PHE A 127 4.07 17.10 20.78
C PHE A 127 4.58 17.02 22.23
N LYS A 128 5.89 16.81 22.43
CA LYS A 128 6.50 16.55 23.75
C LYS A 128 5.82 15.39 24.49
N ASN A 129 5.42 14.38 23.73
CA ASN A 129 4.68 13.23 24.23
C ASN A 129 5.47 11.94 23.92
N PRO A 130 6.18 11.35 24.91
CA PRO A 130 6.93 10.11 24.72
C PRO A 130 6.06 8.86 24.62
N HIS A 131 4.74 8.98 24.82
CA HIS A 131 3.78 7.86 24.75
C HIS A 131 3.21 7.63 23.35
N ILE A 132 3.62 8.43 22.37
CA ILE A 132 3.32 8.18 20.95
C ILE A 132 4.18 7.00 20.47
N ARG A 133 3.52 5.96 19.98
CA ARG A 133 4.16 4.77 19.40
C ARG A 133 3.77 4.57 17.94
N VAL A 134 4.74 4.31 17.09
CA VAL A 134 4.54 3.95 15.68
C VAL A 134 5.01 2.51 15.46
N ILE A 135 4.10 1.66 15.03
CA ILE A 135 4.36 0.26 14.69
C ILE A 135 4.68 0.19 13.20
N ASN A 136 5.87 -0.32 12.87
CA ASN A 136 6.25 -0.63 11.49
C ASN A 136 5.71 -2.02 11.11
N GLU A 137 4.58 -2.05 10.40
CA GLU A 137 3.98 -3.26 9.87
C GLU A 137 4.27 -3.35 8.35
N GLY A 138 5.55 -3.24 8.00
CA GLY A 138 6.05 -3.25 6.64
C GLY A 138 6.48 -4.64 6.17
N HIS A 139 5.94 -5.09 5.03
CA HIS A 139 6.17 -6.43 4.48
C HIS A 139 6.78 -6.38 3.07
N ASN A 140 7.99 -6.89 2.91
CA ASN A 140 8.68 -6.83 1.62
C ASN A 140 7.89 -7.56 0.52
N GLY A 141 7.74 -6.92 -0.64
CA GLY A 141 7.04 -7.49 -1.80
C GLY A 141 5.51 -7.59 -1.69
N TRP A 142 4.91 -7.25 -0.55
CA TRP A 142 3.46 -7.37 -0.38
C TRP A 142 2.68 -6.40 -1.25
N ARG A 143 1.52 -6.88 -1.71
CA ARG A 143 0.46 -6.13 -2.39
C ARG A 143 -0.74 -5.91 -1.46
N SER A 144 -1.69 -5.10 -1.92
CA SER A 144 -2.91 -4.78 -1.16
C SER A 144 -3.82 -5.99 -0.91
N ASP A 145 -3.87 -7.00 -1.79
CA ASP A 145 -4.67 -8.21 -1.59
C ASP A 145 -4.14 -9.07 -0.42
N GLN A 146 -2.83 -9.25 -0.35
CA GLN A 146 -2.17 -9.92 0.78
C GLN A 146 -2.35 -9.14 2.09
N ALA A 147 -2.28 -7.81 2.00
CA ALA A 147 -2.49 -6.92 3.12
C ALA A 147 -3.93 -7.00 3.65
N LEU A 148 -4.93 -7.01 2.76
CA LEU A 148 -6.33 -7.11 3.13
C LEU A 148 -6.62 -8.42 3.88
N ALA A 149 -6.06 -9.53 3.40
CA ALA A 149 -6.20 -10.84 4.05
C ALA A 149 -5.60 -10.88 5.47
N SER A 150 -4.58 -10.05 5.74
CA SER A 150 -3.87 -10.02 7.02
C SER A 150 -4.26 -8.84 7.93
N LEU A 151 -5.13 -7.94 7.45
CA LEU A 151 -5.53 -6.72 8.16
C LEU A 151 -6.07 -6.98 9.58
N PRO A 152 -6.92 -7.99 9.83
CA PRO A 152 -7.45 -8.23 11.17
C PRO A 152 -6.36 -8.58 12.20
N SER A 153 -5.41 -9.43 11.82
CA SER A 153 -4.39 -9.96 12.72
C SER A 153 -3.24 -8.98 12.95
N LEU A 154 -2.85 -8.23 11.91
CA LEU A 154 -1.68 -7.35 11.94
C LEU A 154 -2.01 -5.91 12.36
N VAL A 155 -3.18 -5.40 11.96
CA VAL A 155 -3.55 -3.99 12.20
C VAL A 155 -4.66 -3.88 13.24
N LEU A 156 -5.82 -4.53 13.02
CA LEU A 156 -6.99 -4.31 13.89
C LEU A 156 -6.75 -4.81 15.32
N LYS A 157 -6.03 -5.92 15.48
CA LYS A 157 -5.62 -6.43 16.80
C LYS A 157 -4.77 -5.43 17.59
N GLN A 158 -4.10 -4.48 16.93
CA GLN A 158 -3.30 -3.47 17.60
C GLN A 158 -4.15 -2.37 18.24
N LEU A 159 -5.44 -2.24 17.88
CA LEU A 159 -6.31 -1.13 18.28
C LEU A 159 -5.63 0.24 18.02
N PRO A 160 -5.26 0.55 16.76
CA PRO A 160 -4.58 1.79 16.42
C PRO A 160 -5.53 2.98 16.48
N HIS A 161 -4.97 4.15 16.79
CA HIS A 161 -5.65 5.44 16.65
C HIS A 161 -5.53 5.98 15.22
N LEU A 162 -4.46 5.60 14.52
CA LEU A 162 -4.21 5.96 13.11
C LEU A 162 -3.54 4.79 12.39
N VAL A 163 -3.96 4.56 11.15
CA VAL A 163 -3.29 3.64 10.24
C VAL A 163 -2.84 4.42 9.01
N ILE A 164 -1.55 4.33 8.68
CA ILE A 164 -0.98 4.84 7.43
C ILE A 164 -0.83 3.63 6.50
N VAL A 165 -1.64 3.58 5.45
CA VAL A 165 -1.65 2.47 4.49
C VAL A 165 -0.81 2.83 3.27
N LYS A 166 0.16 1.98 2.92
CA LYS A 166 1.06 2.21 1.78
C LYS A 166 1.33 0.96 0.94
N PHE A 167 0.39 0.67 0.06
CA PHE A 167 0.49 -0.31 -1.02
C PHE A 167 0.23 0.40 -2.36
N GLY A 168 0.59 -0.23 -3.48
CA GLY A 168 0.41 0.37 -4.81
C GLY A 168 1.53 0.02 -5.79
N ILE A 169 2.80 0.15 -5.38
CA ILE A 169 3.91 -0.10 -6.32
C ILE A 169 3.99 -1.57 -6.76
N ASN A 170 3.79 -2.51 -5.83
CA ASN A 170 3.79 -3.95 -6.16
C ASN A 170 2.49 -4.36 -6.85
N ASP A 171 1.38 -3.70 -6.52
CA ASP A 171 0.07 -3.89 -7.15
C ASP A 171 0.15 -3.53 -8.64
N ALA A 172 0.74 -2.37 -8.95
CA ALA A 172 0.99 -1.93 -10.32
C ALA A 172 1.96 -2.86 -11.06
N TYR A 173 3.05 -3.27 -10.40
CA TYR A 173 4.05 -4.14 -11.05
C TYR A 173 3.53 -5.56 -11.32
N SER A 174 2.64 -6.08 -10.48
CA SER A 174 2.03 -7.40 -10.71
C SER A 174 1.14 -7.47 -11.95
N GLN A 175 0.62 -6.33 -12.41
CA GLN A 175 -0.13 -6.21 -13.66
C GLN A 175 0.77 -5.93 -14.86
N PHE A 176 2.07 -5.72 -14.64
CA PHE A 176 3.03 -5.50 -15.71
C PHE A 176 3.49 -6.84 -16.31
N SER A 177 2.71 -7.36 -17.26
CA SER A 177 3.21 -8.34 -18.23
C SER A 177 4.06 -7.56 -19.24
N GLY A 178 5.39 -7.65 -19.15
CA GLY A 178 6.34 -6.91 -20.00
C GLY A 178 6.29 -7.28 -21.49
N ASP A 179 5.15 -7.10 -22.16
CA ASP A 179 5.04 -7.15 -23.60
C ASP A 179 5.68 -5.88 -24.19
N PHE A 180 7.01 -5.90 -24.25
CA PHE A 180 7.81 -4.89 -24.95
C PHE A 180 7.72 -5.01 -26.48
N THR A 181 6.99 -6.00 -27.01
CA THR A 181 6.74 -6.15 -28.44
C THR A 181 5.61 -5.25 -28.96
N ALA A 182 4.79 -4.68 -28.06
CA ALA A 182 3.68 -3.78 -28.40
C ALA A 182 4.07 -2.30 -28.58
N ILE A 183 5.35 -1.93 -28.39
CA ILE A 183 5.86 -0.58 -28.69
C ILE A 183 6.88 -0.71 -29.82
N ARG A 184 6.38 -0.61 -31.06
CA ARG A 184 7.17 -0.32 -32.26
C ARG A 184 6.53 0.84 -33.00
#